data_AF-A0A2E9SU72-F1
#
_entry.id   AF-A0A2E9SU72-F1
#
_cell.length_a   1.000
_cell.length_b   1.000
_cell.length_c   1.000
_cell.angle_alpha   90.00
_cell.angle_beta   90.00
_cell.angle_gamma   90.00
#
_symmetry.space_group_name_H-M   'P 1'
#
loop_
_entity.id
_entity.type
_entity.pdbx_description
1 polymer ?
#
loop_
_entity_poly.entity_id
_entity_poly.type
_entity_poly.pdbx_seq_one_letter_code
_entity_poly.pdbx_strand_id
1 'polypeptide(L)'
;MMQRRKDTQLHGDVTKCSMGRTALFLPLAAMILMAWLALGLVIAKPAVAAEKLPCEVMVKFEDDEAGAATIYRLRLQFKNRIGRDITHVSVLMTTASGVLVGNSQLDCRADYMALKPGDTGECRSDLQVITGRMAALLNFDDWLGMIRDQQDKLATIRICEIVGTRFSLD
;
A
#
# COMPACT_ATOMS: atom_id res chain seq x y z
N MET A 1 39.20 30.40 -70.46
CA MET A 1 38.74 29.16 -71.14
C MET A 1 37.36 28.85 -70.58
N MET A 2 36.26 29.29 -71.19
CA MET A 2 35.50 28.63 -72.28
C MET A 2 35.10 27.18 -72.00
N GLN A 3 33.80 26.94 -71.74
CA GLN A 3 32.88 25.96 -72.37
C GLN A 3 31.57 26.01 -71.52
N ARG A 4 30.42 26.60 -71.88
CA ARG A 4 29.46 26.53 -73.00
C ARG A 4 28.65 25.22 -73.11
N ARG A 5 27.32 25.36 -72.91
CA ARG A 5 26.16 24.73 -73.63
C ARG A 5 25.79 23.28 -73.21
N LYS A 6 24.54 22.79 -73.12
CA LYS A 6 23.25 22.97 -73.85
C LYS A 6 22.03 22.52 -72.99
N ASP A 7 20.89 23.22 -73.05
CA ASP A 7 19.58 22.88 -73.71
C ASP A 7 18.91 21.57 -73.20
N THR A 8 17.64 21.52 -72.79
CA THR A 8 16.42 21.26 -73.63
C THR A 8 15.22 21.09 -72.66
N GLN A 9 14.21 21.97 -72.58
CA GLN A 9 12.91 22.05 -73.31
C GLN A 9 12.00 20.80 -73.27
N LEU A 10 10.76 20.92 -72.77
CA LEU A 10 9.45 20.56 -73.40
C LEU A 10 8.34 20.29 -72.35
N HIS A 11 7.24 21.07 -72.40
CA HIS A 11 5.86 20.68 -72.79
C HIS A 11 5.01 19.92 -71.76
N GLY A 12 3.75 20.37 -71.59
CA GLY A 12 2.67 19.51 -71.12
C GLY A 12 1.65 20.19 -70.21
N ASP A 13 0.56 20.65 -70.83
CA ASP A 13 -0.65 21.22 -70.21
C ASP A 13 -1.61 20.11 -69.71
N VAL A 14 -2.63 20.54 -68.94
CA VAL A 14 -3.88 19.83 -68.58
C VAL A 14 -3.73 18.77 -67.47
N THR A 15 -4.35 18.89 -66.29
CA THR A 15 -5.76 18.56 -66.08
C THR A 15 -6.27 19.05 -64.72
N LYS A 16 -7.39 19.77 -64.74
CA LYS A 16 -8.18 20.21 -63.60
C LYS A 16 -9.17 19.09 -63.23
N CYS A 17 -9.11 18.55 -62.01
CA CYS A 17 -10.17 17.68 -61.47
C CYS A 17 -10.60 18.13 -60.07
N SER A 18 -11.78 18.75 -60.05
CA SER A 18 -12.81 18.80 -59.00
C SER A 18 -12.48 18.17 -57.63
N MET A 19 -12.32 19.02 -56.61
CA MET A 19 -12.31 18.63 -55.19
C MET A 19 -13.71 18.91 -54.59
N GLY A 20 -14.55 17.89 -54.55
CA GLY A 20 -15.89 17.93 -53.95
C GLY A 20 -15.87 17.62 -52.45
N ARG A 21 -16.02 18.67 -51.63
CA ARG A 21 -16.73 18.73 -50.33
C ARG A 21 -16.69 17.47 -49.42
N THR A 22 -15.67 17.36 -48.57
CA THR A 22 -15.69 16.47 -47.36
C THR A 22 -15.04 17.10 -46.11
N ALA A 23 -14.80 18.41 -46.09
CA ALA A 23 -13.96 19.05 -45.06
C ALA A 23 -14.70 19.62 -43.83
N LEU A 24 -16.04 19.53 -43.72
CA LEU A 24 -16.77 20.29 -42.69
C LEU A 24 -17.20 19.52 -41.43
N PHE A 25 -17.08 18.19 -41.38
CA PHE A 25 -17.60 17.37 -40.25
C PHE A 25 -16.54 16.92 -39.23
N LEU A 26 -15.24 17.11 -39.50
CA LEU A 26 -14.16 16.70 -38.58
C LEU A 26 -14.08 17.47 -37.23
N PRO A 27 -14.33 18.79 -37.14
CA PRO A 27 -14.02 19.53 -35.91
C PRO A 27 -15.02 19.28 -34.77
N LEU A 28 -16.26 18.94 -35.09
CA LEU A 28 -17.31 18.66 -34.10
C LEU A 28 -17.09 17.32 -33.37
N ALA A 29 -16.69 16.28 -34.11
CA ALA A 29 -16.37 14.98 -33.52
C ALA A 29 -15.15 15.06 -32.59
N ALA A 30 -14.13 15.85 -32.95
CA ALA A 30 -12.96 16.10 -32.12
C ALA A 30 -13.30 16.87 -30.83
N MET A 31 -14.20 17.86 -30.90
CA MET A 31 -14.67 18.60 -29.72
C MET A 31 -15.48 17.72 -28.76
N ILE A 32 -16.33 16.83 -29.28
CA ILE A 32 -17.09 15.88 -28.44
C ILE A 32 -16.10 14.92 -27.76
N LEU A 33 -15.11 14.37 -28.48
CA LEU A 33 -14.13 13.46 -27.89
C LEU A 33 -13.32 14.12 -26.76
N MET A 34 -12.90 15.37 -26.95
CA MET A 34 -12.18 16.16 -25.95
C MET A 34 -13.05 16.48 -24.72
N ALA A 35 -14.34 16.77 -24.91
CA ALA A 35 -15.29 17.00 -23.83
C ALA A 35 -15.51 15.74 -22.98
N TRP A 36 -15.61 14.56 -23.62
CA TRP A 36 -15.72 13.28 -22.91
C TRP A 36 -14.43 12.91 -22.15
N LEU A 37 -13.26 13.23 -22.70
CA LEU A 37 -11.98 13.00 -22.03
C LEU A 37 -11.81 13.91 -20.80
N ALA A 38 -12.21 15.18 -20.91
CA ALA A 38 -12.19 16.13 -19.80
C ALA A 38 -13.17 15.72 -18.68
N LEU A 39 -14.36 15.23 -19.03
CA LEU A 39 -15.33 14.74 -18.06
C LEU A 39 -14.84 13.47 -17.33
N GLY A 40 -14.13 12.58 -18.03
CA GLY A 40 -13.53 11.37 -17.42
C GLY A 40 -12.49 11.69 -16.34
N LEU A 41 -11.70 12.75 -16.52
CA LEU A 41 -10.70 13.20 -15.53
C LEU A 41 -11.32 13.79 -14.26
N VAL A 42 -12.51 14.40 -14.35
CA VAL A 42 -13.21 15.00 -13.19
C VAL A 42 -13.82 13.93 -12.27
N ILE A 43 -14.16 12.75 -12.81
CA ILE A 43 -14.82 11.67 -12.06
C ILE A 43 -13.79 10.72 -11.40
N ALA A 44 -12.50 10.85 -11.73
CA ALA A 44 -11.45 10.05 -11.12
C ALA A 44 -11.29 10.40 -9.63
N LYS A 45 -11.81 9.53 -8.75
CA LYS A 45 -11.52 9.62 -7.31
C LYS A 45 -10.05 9.27 -7.07
N PRO A 46 -9.32 10.05 -6.23
CA PRO A 46 -7.99 9.64 -5.82
C PRO A 46 -8.11 8.32 -5.06
N ALA A 47 -7.49 7.27 -5.59
CA ALA A 47 -7.33 6.02 -4.88
C ALA A 47 -6.22 6.22 -3.84
N VAL A 48 -6.59 6.37 -2.57
CA VAL A 48 -5.64 6.15 -1.48
C VAL A 48 -5.36 4.65 -1.44
N ALA A 49 -4.30 4.22 -2.11
CA ALA A 49 -3.87 2.84 -2.01
C ALA A 49 -3.50 2.57 -0.54
N ALA A 50 -4.13 1.56 0.06
CA ALA A 50 -3.79 1.14 1.41
C ALA A 50 -2.29 0.76 1.46
N GLU A 51 -1.55 1.37 2.37
CA GLU A 51 -0.09 1.19 2.45
C GLU A 51 0.20 -0.21 2.98
N LYS A 52 0.91 -1.02 2.19
CA LYS A 52 1.35 -2.37 2.58
C LYS A 52 2.80 -2.30 3.05
N LEU A 53 3.04 -2.73 4.27
CA LEU A 53 4.34 -2.69 4.92
C LEU A 53 4.76 -4.10 5.36
N PRO A 54 6.07 -4.41 5.35
CA PRO A 54 6.55 -5.61 6.00
C PRO A 54 6.30 -5.50 7.50
N CYS A 55 5.82 -6.60 8.10
CA CYS A 55 5.64 -6.71 9.53
C CYS A 55 6.04 -8.11 10.00
N GLU A 56 6.42 -8.21 11.27
CA GLU A 56 6.88 -9.46 11.86
C GLU A 56 6.23 -9.70 13.22
N VAL A 57 6.03 -10.97 13.55
CA VAL A 57 5.65 -11.40 14.89
C VAL A 57 6.90 -11.92 15.59
N MET A 58 7.27 -11.28 16.68
CA MET A 58 8.37 -11.69 17.56
C MET A 58 7.83 -12.38 18.79
N VAL A 59 8.55 -13.41 19.23
CA VAL A 59 8.27 -14.07 20.51
C VAL A 59 9.16 -13.43 21.57
N LYS A 60 8.55 -12.94 22.65
CA LYS A 60 9.24 -12.46 23.84
C LYS A 60 8.89 -13.37 25.00
N PHE A 61 9.89 -13.73 25.79
CA PHE A 61 9.70 -14.40 27.07
C PHE A 61 9.82 -13.37 28.18
N GLU A 62 8.86 -13.35 29.08
CA GLU A 62 8.83 -12.50 30.28
C GLU A 62 8.52 -13.38 31.50
N ASP A 63 8.90 -12.94 32.69
CA ASP A 63 8.48 -13.61 33.92
C ASP A 63 7.17 -13.00 34.41
N ASP A 64 6.19 -13.84 34.75
CA ASP A 64 4.95 -13.47 35.44
C ASP A 64 4.91 -14.08 36.86
N GLU A 65 3.87 -13.76 37.63
CA GLU A 65 3.71 -14.24 39.01
C GLU A 65 3.66 -15.78 39.15
N ALA A 66 3.38 -16.50 38.06
CA ALA A 66 3.21 -17.94 38.01
C ALA A 66 4.32 -18.67 37.22
N GLY A 67 5.25 -17.96 36.58
CA GLY A 67 6.38 -18.52 35.83
C GLY A 67 6.68 -17.76 34.53
N ALA A 68 7.39 -18.40 33.60
CA ALA A 68 7.71 -17.79 32.31
C ALA A 68 6.45 -17.66 31.42
N ALA A 69 6.13 -16.43 31.02
CA ALA A 69 5.12 -16.09 30.04
C ALA A 69 5.73 -15.94 28.64
N THR A 70 4.98 -16.36 27.63
CA THR A 70 5.34 -16.23 26.21
C THR A 70 4.42 -15.22 25.55
N ILE A 71 4.98 -14.15 25.00
CA ILE A 71 4.26 -13.04 24.37
C ILE A 71 4.58 -13.00 22.88
N TYR A 72 3.56 -13.06 22.05
CA TYR A 72 3.68 -12.88 20.60
C TYR A 72 3.38 -11.44 20.25
N ARG A 73 4.41 -10.68 19.90
CA ARG A 73 4.34 -9.25 19.60
C ARG A 73 4.47 -8.99 18.11
N LEU A 74 3.45 -8.41 17.50
CA LEU A 74 3.52 -7.86 16.15
C LEU A 74 4.26 -6.53 16.18
N ARG A 75 5.19 -6.33 15.24
CA ARG A 75 5.94 -5.09 15.05
C ARG A 75 5.99 -4.71 13.58
N LEU A 76 5.96 -3.41 13.30
CA LEU A 76 6.24 -2.87 11.96
C LEU A 76 6.84 -1.47 12.07
N GLN A 77 7.59 -1.07 11.03
CA GLN A 77 8.10 0.29 10.89
C GLN A 77 7.10 1.14 10.11
N PHE A 78 6.58 2.19 10.75
CA PHE A 78 5.58 3.07 10.17
C PHE A 78 6.11 4.49 10.07
N LYS A 79 5.97 5.12 8.90
CA LYS A 79 6.29 6.52 8.70
C LYS A 79 5.02 7.36 8.76
N ASN A 80 4.96 8.30 9.68
CA ASN A 80 3.86 9.25 9.74
C ASN A 80 3.99 10.28 8.62
N ARG A 81 3.24 10.09 7.53
CA ARG A 81 3.16 11.04 6.41
C ARG A 81 2.01 12.05 6.58
N ILE A 82 1.27 11.95 7.68
CA ILE A 82 0.12 12.79 7.98
C ILE A 82 0.59 13.98 8.82
N GLY A 83 0.01 15.15 8.60
CA GLY A 83 0.33 16.38 9.34
C GLY A 83 -0.15 16.41 10.79
N ARG A 84 -0.44 15.26 11.40
CA ARG A 84 -0.93 15.12 12.78
C ARG A 84 -0.19 14.02 13.52
N ASP A 85 -0.06 14.17 14.83
CA ASP A 85 0.55 13.18 15.71
C ASP A 85 -0.29 11.90 15.76
N ILE A 86 0.36 10.75 15.56
CA ILE A 86 -0.28 9.43 15.52
C ILE A 86 0.06 8.64 16.78
N THR A 87 -0.96 8.09 17.43
CA THR A 87 -0.78 7.18 18.56
C THR A 87 -0.91 5.73 18.16
N HIS A 88 -1.79 5.40 17.21
CA HIS A 88 -2.01 4.02 16.79
C HIS A 88 -2.24 3.88 15.29
N VAL A 89 -1.94 2.70 14.76
CA VAL A 89 -2.31 2.29 13.40
C VAL A 89 -3.14 1.00 13.45
N SER A 90 -4.19 0.94 12.65
CA SER A 90 -5.00 -0.26 12.46
C SER A 90 -4.53 -0.97 11.20
N VAL A 91 -4.29 -2.27 11.31
CA VAL A 91 -3.72 -3.07 10.21
C VAL A 91 -4.50 -4.35 9.94
N LEU A 92 -4.51 -4.76 8.68
CA LEU A 92 -4.84 -6.13 8.28
C LEU A 92 -3.54 -6.92 8.12
N MET A 93 -3.46 -8.06 8.80
CA MET A 93 -2.30 -8.95 8.75
C MET A 93 -2.52 -10.01 7.69
N THR A 94 -1.57 -10.15 6.80
CA THR A 94 -1.63 -11.08 5.67
C THR A 94 -0.37 -11.93 5.58
N THR A 95 -0.52 -13.10 4.97
CA THR A 95 0.61 -13.93 4.58
C THR A 95 1.40 -13.30 3.43
N ALA A 96 2.57 -13.84 3.11
CA ALA A 96 3.33 -13.42 1.92
C ALA A 96 2.53 -13.59 0.60
N SER A 97 1.58 -14.53 0.55
CA SER A 97 0.68 -14.73 -0.59
C SER A 97 -0.55 -13.81 -0.59
N GLY A 98 -0.69 -12.93 0.40
CA GLY A 98 -1.81 -11.99 0.53
C GLY A 98 -3.07 -12.59 1.16
N VAL A 99 -3.00 -13.79 1.75
CA VAL A 99 -4.13 -14.38 2.47
C VAL A 99 -4.33 -13.67 3.81
N LEU A 100 -5.55 -13.25 4.11
CA LEU A 100 -5.89 -12.58 5.36
C LEU A 100 -5.75 -13.55 6.55
N VAL A 101 -4.93 -13.18 7.53
CA VAL A 101 -4.75 -13.91 8.79
C VAL A 101 -5.60 -13.28 9.90
N GLY A 102 -5.72 -11.96 9.93
CA GLY A 102 -6.50 -11.23 10.92
C GLY A 102 -6.31 -9.71 10.86
N ASN A 103 -6.69 -9.01 11.92
CA ASN A 103 -6.45 -7.58 12.08
C ASN A 103 -5.89 -7.26 13.48
N SER A 104 -5.24 -6.12 13.62
CA SER A 104 -4.75 -5.65 14.91
C SER A 104 -4.63 -4.13 14.93
N GLN A 105 -4.60 -3.55 16.12
CA GLN A 105 -4.27 -2.16 16.36
C GLN A 105 -2.91 -2.09 17.06
N LEU A 106 -1.97 -1.37 16.46
CA LEU A 106 -0.61 -1.23 16.95
C LEU A 106 -0.43 0.14 17.57
N ASP A 107 0.19 0.18 18.74
CA ASP A 107 0.63 1.40 19.41
C ASP A 107 1.95 1.86 18.80
N CYS A 108 1.97 3.10 18.33
CA CYS A 108 3.12 3.74 17.69
C CYS A 108 3.85 4.71 18.63
N ARG A 109 3.44 4.78 19.91
CA ARG A 109 4.07 5.66 20.87
C ARG A 109 5.41 5.10 21.32
N ALA A 110 6.41 5.98 21.36
CA ALA A 110 7.70 5.73 22.00
C ALA A 110 7.78 6.58 23.26
N ASP A 111 8.04 5.96 24.42
CA ASP A 111 8.11 6.64 25.72
C ASP A 111 6.90 7.56 25.98
N TYR A 112 5.70 7.05 25.70
CA TYR A 112 4.41 7.75 25.79
C TYR A 112 4.20 8.91 24.82
N MET A 113 5.19 9.25 23.99
CA MET A 113 5.07 10.29 22.97
C MET A 113 4.47 9.73 21.68
N ALA A 114 3.53 10.47 21.10
CA ALA A 114 2.95 10.16 19.79
C ALA A 114 4.01 10.29 18.67
N LEU A 115 3.80 9.56 17.58
CA LEU A 115 4.65 9.61 16.39
C LEU A 115 4.35 10.90 15.62
N LYS A 116 5.33 11.81 15.54
CA LYS A 116 5.16 13.14 14.94
C LYS A 116 5.12 13.08 13.41
N PRO A 117 4.53 14.11 12.75
CA PRO A 117 4.56 14.26 11.31
C PRO A 117 5.98 14.21 10.74
N GLY A 118 6.19 13.38 9.73
CA GLY A 118 7.47 13.18 9.06
C GLY A 118 8.35 12.08 9.67
N ASP A 119 8.12 11.71 10.92
CA ASP A 119 8.94 10.72 11.63
C ASP A 119 8.58 9.28 11.25
N THR A 120 9.58 8.40 11.40
CA THR A 120 9.40 6.95 11.30
C THR A 120 9.60 6.35 12.69
N GLY A 121 8.69 5.48 13.10
CA GLY A 121 8.77 4.79 14.37
C GLY A 121 8.27 3.35 14.28
N GLU A 122 8.59 2.60 15.31
CA GLU A 122 8.03 1.26 15.48
C GLU A 122 6.62 1.35 16.04
N CYS A 123 5.69 0.69 15.38
CA CYS A 123 4.38 0.39 15.95
C CYS A 123 4.36 -1.08 16.37
N ARG A 124 3.76 -1.38 17.51
CA ARG A 124 3.71 -2.74 18.07
C ARG A 124 2.40 -3.05 18.78
N SER A 125 2.06 -4.33 18.84
CA SER A 125 0.91 -4.85 19.59
C SER A 125 1.17 -6.29 20.02
N ASP A 126 0.68 -6.66 21.20
CA ASP A 126 0.73 -8.04 21.67
C ASP A 126 -0.50 -8.78 21.15
N LEU A 127 -0.29 -9.77 20.28
CA LEU A 127 -1.35 -10.55 19.65
C LEU A 127 -1.89 -11.64 20.58
N GLN A 128 -0.98 -12.29 21.32
CA GLN A 128 -1.30 -13.40 22.21
C GLN A 128 -0.30 -13.39 23.37
N VAL A 129 -0.82 -13.62 24.57
CA VAL A 129 -0.02 -13.84 25.78
C VAL A 129 -0.40 -15.21 26.34
N ILE A 130 0.59 -16.08 26.50
CA ILE A 130 0.45 -17.38 27.15
C ILE A 130 1.16 -17.27 28.49
N THR A 131 0.38 -17.21 29.57
CA THR A 131 0.91 -16.99 30.93
C THR A 131 1.51 -18.27 31.51
N GLY A 132 2.41 -18.12 32.49
CA GLY A 132 2.97 -19.22 33.26
C GLY A 132 1.90 -20.01 34.01
N ARG A 133 0.79 -19.36 34.40
CA ARG A 133 -0.37 -20.03 35.02
C ARG A 133 -1.02 -21.05 34.08
N MET A 134 -1.04 -20.81 32.78
CA MET A 134 -1.57 -21.79 31.82
C MET A 134 -0.66 -23.03 31.73
N ALA A 135 0.66 -22.85 31.88
CA ALA A 135 1.60 -23.97 31.97
C ALA A 135 1.38 -24.82 33.23
N ALA A 136 0.88 -24.22 34.32
CA ALA A 136 0.60 -24.92 35.57
C ALA A 136 -0.76 -25.68 35.58
N LEU A 137 -1.70 -25.30 34.70
CA LEU A 137 -3.05 -25.89 34.65
C LEU A 137 -3.20 -27.01 33.62
N LEU A 138 -2.37 -26.99 32.57
CA LEU A 138 -2.39 -27.98 31.49
C LEU A 138 -1.29 -29.01 31.71
N ASN A 139 -1.45 -30.21 31.14
CA ASN A 139 -0.30 -31.10 30.98
C ASN A 139 0.69 -30.47 29.98
N PHE A 140 1.94 -30.90 30.03
CA PHE A 140 3.01 -30.31 29.24
C PHE A 140 2.76 -30.41 27.72
N ASP A 141 2.18 -31.53 27.26
CA ASP A 141 1.93 -31.77 25.84
C ASP A 141 0.83 -30.85 25.28
N ASP A 142 -0.25 -30.63 26.03
CA ASP A 142 -1.34 -29.73 25.66
C ASP A 142 -0.89 -28.27 25.65
N TRP A 143 -0.10 -27.88 26.65
CA TRP A 143 0.50 -26.55 26.72
C TRP A 143 1.44 -26.28 25.53
N LEU A 144 2.32 -27.24 25.21
CA LEU A 144 3.19 -27.16 24.05
C LEU A 144 2.42 -27.15 22.73
N GLY A 145 1.36 -27.96 22.62
CA GLY A 145 0.48 -27.98 21.45
C GLY A 145 -0.13 -26.61 21.18
N MET A 146 -0.68 -25.97 22.22
CA MET A 146 -1.24 -24.62 22.12
C MET A 146 -0.20 -23.58 21.68
N ILE A 147 1.02 -23.63 22.22
CA ILE A 147 2.13 -22.74 21.82
C ILE A 147 2.46 -22.93 20.34
N ARG A 148 2.56 -24.19 19.89
CA ARG A 148 2.89 -24.53 18.50
C ARG A 148 1.82 -24.06 17.52
N ASP A 149 0.54 -24.31 17.83
CA ASP A 149 -0.56 -23.87 16.97
C ASP A 149 -0.59 -22.34 16.80
N GLN A 150 -0.35 -21.61 17.90
CA GLN A 150 -0.26 -20.15 17.85
C GLN A 150 0.97 -19.69 17.07
N GLN A 151 2.13 -20.31 17.30
CA GLN A 151 3.35 -19.99 16.58
C GLN A 151 3.20 -20.25 15.08
N ASP A 152 2.65 -21.40 14.68
CA ASP A 152 2.48 -21.77 13.28
C ASP A 152 1.56 -20.79 12.57
N LYS A 153 0.46 -20.40 13.20
CA LYS A 153 -0.46 -19.40 12.64
C LYS A 153 0.19 -18.02 12.52
N LEU A 154 0.80 -17.52 13.59
CA LEU A 154 1.33 -16.17 13.64
C LEU A 154 2.62 -16.00 12.82
N ALA A 155 3.43 -17.05 12.69
CA ALA A 155 4.63 -17.04 11.87
C ALA A 155 4.34 -16.88 10.36
N THR A 156 3.11 -17.15 9.92
CA THR A 156 2.70 -16.91 8.52
C THR A 156 2.55 -15.43 8.18
N ILE A 157 2.40 -14.55 9.17
CA ILE A 157 2.20 -13.11 8.96
C ILE A 157 3.50 -12.50 8.43
N ARG A 158 3.40 -11.78 7.31
CA ARG A 158 4.56 -11.14 6.64
C ARG A 158 4.27 -9.73 6.17
N ILE A 159 3.01 -9.42 5.84
CA ILE A 159 2.61 -8.14 5.26
C ILE A 159 1.45 -7.59 6.08
N CYS A 160 1.57 -6.33 6.49
CA CYS A 160 0.54 -5.58 7.17
C CYS A 160 0.03 -4.45 6.27
N GLU A 161 -1.27 -4.41 6.02
CA GLU A 161 -1.93 -3.34 5.27
C GLU A 161 -2.51 -2.33 6.25
N ILE A 162 -2.10 -1.05 6.15
CA ILE A 162 -2.61 0.03 6.99
C ILE A 162 -4.01 0.41 6.52
N VAL A 163 -5.01 0.21 7.38
CA VAL A 163 -6.42 0.53 7.10
C VAL A 163 -6.93 1.75 7.87
N GLY A 164 -6.19 2.21 8.88
CA GLY A 164 -6.57 3.40 9.65
C GLY A 164 -5.48 3.87 10.59
N THR A 165 -5.64 5.12 11.07
CA THR A 165 -4.75 5.74 12.06
C THR A 165 -5.59 6.38 13.17
N ARG A 166 -5.07 6.37 14.40
CA ARG A 166 -5.62 7.12 15.53
C ARG A 166 -4.67 8.24 15.88
N PHE A 167 -5.20 9.45 15.96
CA PHE A 167 -4.44 10.63 16.31
C PHE A 167 -4.32 10.83 17.82
N SER A 168 -3.36 11.67 18.23
CA SER A 168 -3.35 12.20 19.60
C SER A 168 -4.61 13.04 19.86
N LEU A 169 -5.05 13.05 21.11
CA LEU A 169 -6.01 14.03 21.61
C LEU A 169 -5.17 15.26 21.97
N ASP A 170 -5.10 16.21 21.04
CA ASP A 170 -4.45 17.50 21.28
C ASP A 170 -5.21 18.30 22.36
#